data_AF-A0A7C1NU06-F1
#
_entry.id   AF-A0A7C1NU06-F1
#
_cell.length_a   1.000
_cell.length_b   1.000
_cell.length_c   1.000
_cell.angle_alpha   90.00
_cell.angle_beta   90.00
_cell.angle_gamma   90.00
#
_symmetry.space_group_name_H-M   'P 1'
#
loop_
_entity.id
_entity.type
_entity.pdbx_description
1 polymer ?
#
loop_
_entity_poly.entity_id
_entity_poly.type
_entity_poly.pdbx_seq_one_letter_code
_entity_poly.pdbx_strand_id
1 'polypeptide(L)'
;MMSETMKRLMGERIRLVQVRQGLSKALATGAGGDSTFIPFYAAVSNYFQHAMDRLHKQDIKMLSMLTKKTTAAGIDPGTAISEVYERLDRNLELLTEMTNSAVTLEPETIDVFEAVSQRYTRYIVESMGHHVPSASLAQQLFSEQDWITMADFSDQATEQEQYLFNDVVQTAAGEIRQAVETVPQIGGPPK
;
A
#
# COMPACT_ATOMS: atom_id res chain seq x y z
N MET A 1 -0.05 -23.60 -11.97
CA MET A 1 -1.30 -22.97 -11.48
C MET A 1 -0.91 -22.04 -10.34
N MET A 2 -1.40 -20.81 -10.33
CA MET A 2 -1.14 -19.88 -9.23
C MET A 2 -1.89 -20.35 -7.98
N SER A 3 -1.21 -20.43 -6.83
CA SER A 3 -1.84 -20.85 -5.57
C SER A 3 -2.92 -19.85 -5.14
N GLU A 4 -3.87 -20.31 -4.32
CA GLU A 4 -4.96 -19.47 -3.80
C GLU A 4 -4.40 -18.25 -3.02
N THR A 5 -3.36 -18.46 -2.23
CA THR A 5 -2.62 -17.41 -1.53
C THR A 5 -2.09 -16.33 -2.48
N MET A 6 -1.52 -16.73 -3.61
CA MET A 6 -0.98 -15.79 -4.60
C MET A 6 -2.09 -15.00 -5.31
N LYS A 7 -3.26 -15.61 -5.53
CA LYS A 7 -4.44 -14.89 -6.06
C LYS A 7 -4.93 -13.82 -5.11
N ARG A 8 -5.03 -14.15 -3.82
CA ARG A 8 -5.46 -13.21 -2.77
C ARG A 8 -4.50 -12.03 -2.66
N LEU A 9 -3.19 -12.30 -2.62
CA LEU A 9 -2.15 -11.27 -2.63
C LEU A 9 -2.24 -10.33 -3.83
N MET A 10 -2.42 -10.90 -5.02
CA MET A 10 -2.54 -10.09 -6.23
C MET A 10 -3.80 -9.26 -6.25
N GLY A 11 -4.93 -9.81 -5.78
CA GLY A 11 -6.18 -9.07 -5.64
C GLY A 11 -6.06 -7.85 -4.73
N GLU A 12 -5.41 -8.01 -3.58
CA GLU A 12 -5.20 -6.88 -2.66
C GLU A 12 -4.24 -5.83 -3.23
N ARG A 13 -3.15 -6.24 -3.88
CA ARG A 13 -2.25 -5.29 -4.56
C ARG A 13 -2.96 -4.51 -5.67
N ILE A 14 -3.86 -5.17 -6.41
CA ILE A 14 -4.75 -4.52 -7.38
C ILE A 14 -5.59 -3.46 -6.71
N ARG A 15 -6.30 -3.81 -5.63
CA ARG A 15 -7.17 -2.89 -4.90
C ARG A 15 -6.41 -1.72 -4.28
N LEU A 16 -5.22 -1.95 -3.75
CA LEU A 16 -4.36 -0.87 -3.25
C LEU A 16 -4.02 0.15 -4.34
N VAL A 17 -3.67 -0.33 -5.54
CA VAL A 17 -3.39 0.55 -6.68
C VAL A 17 -4.64 1.32 -7.10
N GLN A 18 -5.81 0.65 -7.11
CA GLN A 18 -7.11 1.26 -7.41
C GLN A 18 -7.47 2.38 -6.43
N VAL A 19 -7.36 2.13 -5.12
CA VAL A 19 -7.64 3.13 -4.08
C VAL A 19 -6.69 4.32 -4.22
N ARG A 20 -5.40 4.07 -4.49
CA ARG A 20 -4.42 5.13 -4.75
C ARG A 20 -4.79 5.95 -6.00
N GLN A 21 -5.22 5.31 -7.09
CA GLN A 21 -5.64 6.00 -8.31
C GLN A 21 -6.89 6.87 -8.07
N GLY A 22 -7.87 6.36 -7.33
CA GLY A 22 -9.03 7.12 -6.88
C GLY A 22 -8.63 8.35 -6.06
N LEU A 23 -7.75 8.17 -5.07
CA LEU A 23 -7.22 9.28 -4.27
C LEU A 23 -6.48 10.30 -5.14
N SER A 24 -5.55 9.88 -6.00
CA SER A 24 -4.85 10.78 -6.92
C SER A 24 -5.83 11.57 -7.81
N LYS A 25 -6.91 10.94 -8.26
CA LYS A 25 -7.94 11.60 -9.07
C LYS A 25 -8.72 12.62 -8.25
N ALA A 26 -9.13 12.29 -7.03
CA ALA A 26 -9.83 13.20 -6.14
C ALA A 26 -8.97 14.42 -5.78
N LEU A 27 -7.70 14.21 -5.45
CA LEU A 27 -6.73 15.28 -5.14
C LEU A 27 -6.45 16.18 -6.35
N ALA A 28 -6.54 15.65 -7.57
CA ALA A 28 -6.39 16.43 -8.80
C ALA A 28 -7.63 17.28 -9.11
N THR A 29 -8.82 16.79 -8.75
CA THR A 29 -10.06 17.59 -8.80
C THR A 29 -10.03 18.69 -7.75
N GLY A 30 -9.57 18.38 -6.54
CA GLY A 30 -9.60 19.26 -5.36
C GLY A 30 -11.02 19.41 -4.82
N ALA A 31 -11.19 19.27 -3.51
CA ALA A 31 -12.49 19.39 -2.87
C ALA A 31 -12.92 20.86 -2.73
N GLY A 32 -11.98 21.79 -2.55
CA GLY A 32 -12.29 23.23 -2.42
C GLY A 32 -13.29 23.54 -1.29
N GLY A 33 -13.24 22.77 -0.20
CA GLY A 33 -14.21 22.87 0.91
C GLY A 33 -15.51 22.07 0.73
N ASP A 34 -15.69 21.34 -0.38
CA ASP A 34 -16.88 20.53 -0.61
C ASP A 34 -16.93 19.31 0.33
N SER A 35 -17.87 19.35 1.27
CA SER A 35 -18.10 18.29 2.25
C SER A 35 -18.46 16.94 1.63
N THR A 36 -18.88 16.88 0.36
CA THR A 36 -19.20 15.62 -0.31
C THR A 36 -17.99 14.72 -0.54
N PHE A 37 -16.77 15.26 -0.45
CA PHE A 37 -15.52 14.50 -0.53
C PHE A 37 -15.15 13.80 0.79
N ILE A 38 -15.67 14.28 1.93
CA ILE A 38 -15.30 13.81 3.27
C ILE A 38 -15.51 12.29 3.43
N PRO A 39 -16.67 11.69 3.05
CA PRO A 39 -16.86 10.25 3.17
C PRO A 39 -15.81 9.45 2.38
N PHE A 40 -15.47 9.90 1.17
CA PHE A 40 -14.46 9.23 0.33
C PHE A 40 -13.07 9.32 0.95
N TYR A 41 -12.66 10.49 1.42
CA TYR A 41 -11.37 10.69 2.07
C TYR A 41 -11.23 9.89 3.37
N ALA A 42 -12.29 9.82 4.17
CA ALA A 42 -12.33 8.97 5.36
C ALA A 42 -12.18 7.47 5.01
N ALA A 43 -12.94 6.98 4.03
CA ALA A 43 -12.87 5.60 3.57
C ALA A 43 -11.47 5.23 3.05
N VAL A 44 -10.87 6.11 2.25
CA VAL A 44 -9.50 5.95 1.73
C VAL A 44 -8.46 5.90 2.85
N SER A 45 -8.58 6.78 3.85
CA SER A 45 -7.70 6.80 5.02
C SER A 45 -7.78 5.48 5.79
N ASN A 46 -8.99 4.99 6.06
CA ASN A 46 -9.21 3.71 6.75
C ASN A 46 -8.63 2.54 5.96
N TYR A 47 -8.83 2.52 4.63
CA TYR A 47 -8.27 1.48 3.76
C TYR A 47 -6.74 1.48 3.80
N PHE A 48 -6.10 2.65 3.62
CA PHE A 48 -4.64 2.74 3.63
C PHE A 48 -4.04 2.37 4.98
N GLN A 49 -4.63 2.82 6.10
CA GLN A 49 -4.18 2.44 7.44
C GLN A 49 -4.18 0.91 7.58
N HIS A 50 -5.29 0.26 7.23
CA HIS A 50 -5.40 -1.20 7.32
C HIS A 50 -4.42 -1.94 6.41
N ALA A 51 -4.38 -1.57 5.13
CA ALA A 51 -3.53 -2.23 4.14
C ALA A 51 -2.04 -2.06 4.49
N MET A 52 -1.62 -0.86 4.89
CA MET A 52 -0.21 -0.57 5.17
C MET A 52 0.27 -1.13 6.51
N ASP A 53 -0.57 -1.20 7.54
CA ASP A 53 -0.20 -1.87 8.80
C ASP A 53 0.23 -3.32 8.56
N ARG A 54 -0.42 -3.98 7.60
CA ARG A 54 -0.14 -5.37 7.24
C ARG A 54 1.05 -5.47 6.29
N LEU A 55 1.06 -4.70 5.21
CA LEU A 55 2.15 -4.71 4.22
C LEU A 55 3.49 -4.32 4.86
N HIS A 56 3.49 -3.32 5.75
CA HIS A 56 4.68 -2.94 6.50
C HIS A 56 5.21 -4.10 7.34
N LYS A 57 4.35 -4.82 8.08
CA LYS A 57 4.78 -6.02 8.85
C LYS A 57 5.35 -7.11 7.95
N GLN A 58 4.75 -7.33 6.78
CA GLN A 58 5.26 -8.28 5.79
C GLN A 58 6.64 -7.87 5.27
N ASP A 59 6.84 -6.60 4.93
CA ASP A 59 8.11 -6.10 4.43
C ASP A 59 9.22 -6.18 5.51
N ILE A 60 8.91 -5.82 6.76
CA ILE A 60 9.85 -5.98 7.89
C ILE A 60 10.24 -7.45 8.09
N LYS A 61 9.27 -8.37 7.99
CA LYS A 61 9.51 -9.82 8.08
C LYS A 61 10.38 -10.31 6.93
N MET A 62 10.10 -9.88 5.70
CA MET A 62 10.90 -10.18 4.52
C MET A 62 12.34 -9.71 4.69
N LEU A 63 12.57 -8.46 5.12
CA LEU A 63 13.91 -7.91 5.34
C LEU A 63 14.67 -8.67 6.45
N SER A 64 14.00 -9.05 7.53
CA SER A 64 14.59 -9.88 8.58
C SER A 64 15.03 -11.25 8.05
N MET A 65 14.20 -11.89 7.22
CA MET A 65 14.53 -13.17 6.58
C MET A 65 15.68 -13.03 5.58
N LEU A 66 15.68 -11.98 4.77
CA LEU A 66 16.76 -11.66 3.84
C LEU A 66 18.09 -11.45 4.56
N THR A 67 18.09 -10.70 5.66
CA THR A 67 19.29 -10.46 6.49
C THR A 67 19.88 -11.78 7.00
N LYS A 68 19.03 -12.69 7.49
CA LYS A 68 19.48 -14.01 7.98
C LYS A 68 20.08 -14.85 6.86
N LYS A 69 19.44 -14.88 5.69
CA LYS A 69 19.88 -15.70 4.55
C LYS A 69 21.14 -15.17 3.90
N THR A 70 21.27 -13.85 3.72
CA THR A 70 22.49 -13.22 3.20
C THR A 70 23.67 -13.47 4.13
N THR A 71 23.48 -13.31 5.44
CA THR A 71 24.49 -13.66 6.46
C THR A 71 24.91 -15.13 6.37
N ALA A 72 23.96 -16.06 6.31
CA ALA A 72 24.25 -17.49 6.22
C ALA A 72 24.97 -17.87 4.91
N ALA A 73 24.71 -17.14 3.82
CA ALA A 73 25.34 -17.34 2.52
C ALA A 73 26.68 -16.59 2.35
N GLY A 74 27.11 -15.80 3.33
CA GLY A 74 28.30 -14.93 3.21
C GLY A 74 28.15 -13.84 2.15
N ILE A 75 26.92 -13.44 1.83
CA ILE A 75 26.60 -12.40 0.86
C ILE A 75 26.52 -11.07 1.61
N ASP A 76 27.28 -10.07 1.18
CA ASP A 76 27.11 -8.70 1.63
C ASP A 76 25.96 -8.03 0.84
N PRO A 77 24.83 -7.67 1.48
CA PRO A 77 23.74 -6.99 0.81
C PRO A 77 24.04 -5.50 0.54
N GLY A 78 25.17 -4.96 1.00
CA GLY A 78 25.49 -3.54 0.93
C GLY A 78 24.44 -2.69 1.66
N THR A 79 24.02 -1.59 1.05
CA THR A 79 22.97 -0.70 1.58
C THR A 79 21.55 -1.13 1.21
N ALA A 80 21.38 -2.22 0.44
CA ALA A 80 20.08 -2.58 -0.13
C ALA A 80 19.01 -2.91 0.93
N ILE A 81 19.40 -3.50 2.08
CA ILE A 81 18.46 -3.82 3.16
C ILE A 81 18.15 -2.57 4.00
N SER A 82 19.17 -1.77 4.34
CA SER A 82 18.97 -0.56 5.14
C SER A 82 18.15 0.50 4.43
N GLU A 83 18.35 0.69 3.11
CA GLU A 83 17.55 1.63 2.30
C GLU A 83 16.06 1.26 2.26
N VAL A 84 15.71 -0.04 2.34
CA VAL A 84 14.30 -0.44 2.40
C VAL A 84 13.72 -0.15 3.78
N TYR A 85 14.47 -0.38 4.87
CA TYR A 85 14.03 0.02 6.22
C TYR A 85 13.74 1.53 6.30
N GLU A 86 14.67 2.37 5.86
CA GLU A 86 14.49 3.84 5.85
C GLU A 86 13.24 4.26 5.09
N ARG A 87 12.96 3.60 3.96
CA ARG A 87 11.76 3.91 3.17
C ARG A 87 10.47 3.45 3.82
N LEU A 88 10.48 2.30 4.50
CA LEU A 88 9.35 1.79 5.26
C LEU A 88 9.02 2.69 6.44
N ASP A 89 10.05 3.19 7.14
CA ASP A 89 9.88 4.14 8.24
C ASP A 89 9.27 5.44 7.72
N ARG A 90 9.83 6.00 6.64
CA ARG A 90 9.28 7.22 6.04
C ARG A 90 7.87 7.03 5.46
N ASN A 91 7.55 5.85 4.95
CA ASN A 91 6.18 5.51 4.52
C ASN A 91 5.21 5.55 5.70
N LEU A 92 5.60 4.99 6.84
CA LEU A 92 4.79 4.95 8.06
C LEU A 92 4.57 6.35 8.64
N GLU A 93 5.60 7.20 8.64
CA GLU A 93 5.48 8.61 9.04
C GLU A 93 4.43 9.35 8.21
N LEU A 94 4.52 9.26 6.88
CA LEU A 94 3.61 9.93 5.97
C LEU A 94 2.18 9.37 6.04
N LEU A 95 2.04 8.05 6.22
CA LEU A 95 0.75 7.44 6.47
C LEU A 95 0.14 7.98 7.76
N THR A 96 0.92 8.08 8.83
CA THR A 96 0.47 8.60 10.13
C THR A 96 0.04 10.06 10.03
N GLU A 97 0.78 10.90 9.29
CA GLU A 97 0.36 12.28 8.99
C GLU A 97 -1.01 12.31 8.30
N MET A 98 -1.20 11.46 7.27
CA MET A 98 -2.45 11.36 6.54
C MET A 98 -3.61 10.91 7.42
N THR A 99 -3.43 9.82 8.16
CA THR A 99 -4.52 9.22 8.95
C THR A 99 -4.89 10.08 10.15
N ASN A 100 -3.93 10.77 10.77
CA ASN A 100 -4.22 11.77 11.81
C ASN A 100 -5.04 12.95 11.26
N SER A 101 -4.74 13.43 10.05
CA SER A 101 -5.53 14.51 9.44
C SER A 101 -6.97 14.08 9.11
N ALA A 102 -7.19 12.78 8.85
CA ALA A 102 -8.52 12.22 8.59
C ALA A 102 -9.41 12.17 9.85
N VAL A 103 -8.83 12.08 11.06
CA VAL A 103 -9.59 12.03 12.32
C VAL A 103 -10.36 13.34 12.58
N THR A 104 -9.82 14.46 12.10
CA THR A 104 -10.40 15.79 12.25
C THR A 104 -10.96 16.33 10.94
N LEU A 105 -11.35 15.43 10.02
CA LEU A 105 -11.77 15.79 8.68
C LEU A 105 -13.15 16.45 8.69
N GLU A 106 -13.15 17.74 8.36
CA GLU A 106 -14.29 18.63 8.31
C GLU A 106 -14.10 19.55 7.08
N PRO A 107 -15.15 20.28 6.63
CA PRO A 107 -15.04 21.16 5.46
C PRO A 107 -13.88 22.17 5.58
N GLU A 108 -13.62 22.68 6.78
CA GLU A 108 -12.56 23.66 7.05
C GLU A 108 -11.14 23.05 7.09
N THR A 109 -11.04 21.73 7.24
CA THR A 109 -9.74 21.03 7.35
C THR A 109 -9.42 20.15 6.14
N ILE A 110 -10.30 20.12 5.15
CA ILE A 110 -10.16 19.25 3.97
C ILE A 110 -8.86 19.53 3.20
N ASP A 111 -8.47 20.80 3.05
CA ASP A 111 -7.25 21.19 2.35
C ASP A 111 -5.98 20.67 3.05
N VAL A 112 -6.03 20.54 4.39
CA VAL A 112 -4.93 19.96 5.18
C VAL A 112 -4.80 18.47 4.85
N PHE A 113 -5.92 17.75 4.83
CA PHE A 113 -5.96 16.34 4.43
C PHE A 113 -5.46 16.15 2.98
N GLU A 114 -5.88 17.00 2.05
CA GLU A 114 -5.43 16.93 0.66
C GLU A 114 -3.92 17.15 0.54
N ALA A 115 -3.38 18.16 1.24
CA ALA A 115 -1.96 18.46 1.21
C ALA A 115 -1.09 17.31 1.75
N VAL A 116 -1.51 16.66 2.84
CA VAL A 116 -0.75 15.52 3.40
C VAL A 116 -0.92 14.27 2.52
N SER A 117 -2.11 14.04 1.96
CA SER A 117 -2.39 12.93 1.05
C SER A 117 -1.61 13.04 -0.27
N GLN A 118 -1.43 14.26 -0.79
CA GLN A 118 -0.58 14.50 -1.96
C GLN A 118 0.89 14.15 -1.68
N ARG A 119 1.42 14.50 -0.50
CA ARG A 119 2.79 14.12 -0.11
C ARG A 119 2.93 12.60 -0.01
N TYR A 120 1.98 11.95 0.64
CA TYR A 120 1.99 10.50 0.82
C TYR A 120 1.89 9.74 -0.51
N THR A 121 0.92 10.08 -1.36
CA THR A 121 0.74 9.43 -2.67
C THR A 121 1.95 9.62 -3.59
N ARG A 122 2.55 10.82 -3.58
CA ARG A 122 3.80 11.10 -4.31
C ARG A 122 4.94 10.22 -3.81
N TYR A 123 5.12 10.13 -2.49
CA TYR A 123 6.15 9.30 -1.90
C TYR A 123 6.01 7.82 -2.29
N ILE A 124 4.79 7.27 -2.29
CA ILE A 124 4.55 5.89 -2.76
C ILE A 124 5.01 5.70 -4.21
N VAL A 125 4.69 6.65 -5.09
CA VAL A 125 5.08 6.57 -6.52
C VAL A 125 6.60 6.65 -6.69
N GLU A 126 7.25 7.60 -6.01
CA GLU A 126 8.66 7.93 -6.21
C GLU A 126 9.61 7.00 -5.45
N SER A 127 9.21 6.52 -4.27
CA SER A 127 10.11 5.86 -3.32
C SER A 127 9.73 4.41 -3.02
N MET A 128 8.48 4.00 -3.22
CA MET A 128 8.05 2.63 -2.93
C MET A 128 8.00 1.71 -4.16
N GLY A 129 8.25 2.24 -5.36
CA GLY A 129 8.30 1.45 -6.61
C GLY A 129 9.50 0.49 -6.67
N HIS A 130 9.25 -0.76 -7.09
CA HIS A 130 10.18 -1.90 -7.25
C HIS A 130 11.65 -1.63 -6.90
N HIS A 131 12.04 -2.02 -5.68
CA HIS A 131 13.44 -2.17 -5.32
C HIS A 131 14.03 -3.42 -5.97
N VAL A 132 14.58 -3.25 -7.17
CA VAL A 132 15.25 -4.32 -7.91
C VAL A 132 16.26 -5.06 -7.02
N PRO A 133 17.12 -4.40 -6.20
CA PRO A 133 18.13 -5.13 -5.43
C PRO A 133 17.56 -6.09 -4.36
N SER A 134 16.63 -5.63 -3.51
CA SER A 134 16.04 -6.48 -2.46
C SER A 134 15.05 -7.50 -3.04
N ALA A 135 14.31 -7.14 -4.09
CA ALA A 135 13.43 -8.07 -4.80
C ALA A 135 14.23 -9.18 -5.51
N SER A 136 15.37 -8.85 -6.12
CA SER A 136 16.26 -9.83 -6.74
C SER A 136 16.92 -10.74 -5.70
N LEU A 137 17.35 -10.20 -4.55
CA LEU A 137 17.87 -11.02 -3.45
C LEU A 137 16.79 -11.98 -2.91
N ALA A 138 15.55 -11.51 -2.76
CA ALA A 138 14.44 -12.35 -2.32
C ALA A 138 14.16 -13.47 -3.34
N GLN A 139 14.10 -13.15 -4.63
CA GLN A 139 13.93 -14.16 -5.69
C GLN A 139 15.03 -15.22 -5.68
N GLN A 140 16.28 -14.84 -5.40
CA GLN A 140 17.39 -15.78 -5.37
C GLN A 140 17.42 -16.67 -4.12
N LEU A 141 17.04 -16.13 -2.96
CA LEU A 141 17.27 -16.77 -1.66
C LEU A 141 16.02 -17.37 -1.02
N PHE A 142 14.83 -16.97 -1.44
CA PHE A 142 13.57 -17.44 -0.85
C PHE A 142 13.08 -18.71 -1.55
N SER A 143 12.77 -19.71 -0.74
CA SER A 143 11.97 -20.87 -1.13
C SER A 143 10.48 -20.50 -1.19
N GLU A 144 9.65 -21.38 -1.77
CA GLU A 144 8.20 -21.23 -1.71
C GLU A 144 7.66 -21.12 -0.27
N GLN A 145 8.24 -21.88 0.66
CA GLN A 145 7.85 -21.82 2.07
C GLN A 145 8.20 -20.47 2.71
N ASP A 146 9.29 -19.82 2.29
CA ASP A 146 9.64 -18.47 2.75
C ASP A 146 8.57 -17.46 2.31
N TRP A 147 8.11 -17.56 1.06
CA TRP A 147 7.02 -16.71 0.53
C TRP A 147 5.70 -16.93 1.27
N ILE A 148 5.32 -18.19 1.53
CA ILE A 148 4.11 -18.51 2.32
C ILE A 148 4.22 -17.95 3.74
N THR A 149 5.38 -18.12 4.37
CA THR A 149 5.63 -17.64 5.73
C THR A 149 5.59 -16.11 5.78
N MET A 150 6.15 -15.43 4.79
CA MET A 150 6.15 -13.96 4.71
C MET A 150 4.73 -13.41 4.53
N ALA A 151 3.94 -14.04 3.65
CA ALA A 151 2.63 -13.54 3.22
C ALA A 151 1.59 -13.45 4.36
N ASP A 152 1.67 -14.32 5.37
CA ASP A 152 0.92 -14.22 6.64
C ASP A 152 -0.58 -13.86 6.46
N PHE A 153 -1.26 -14.56 5.55
CA PHE A 153 -2.66 -14.32 5.24
C PHE A 153 -3.60 -14.98 6.27
N SER A 154 -4.61 -14.23 6.70
CA SER A 154 -5.79 -14.76 7.38
C SER A 154 -7.06 -14.42 6.62
N ASP A 155 -8.09 -15.25 6.77
CA ASP A 155 -9.42 -14.98 6.17
C ASP A 155 -10.00 -13.68 6.73
N GLN A 156 -9.86 -13.45 8.04
CA GLN A 156 -10.30 -12.23 8.70
C GLN A 156 -9.65 -10.96 8.10
N ALA A 157 -8.34 -10.98 7.83
CA ALA A 157 -7.67 -9.84 7.21
C ALA A 157 -8.16 -9.60 5.78
N THR A 158 -8.45 -10.68 5.06
CA THR A 158 -8.98 -10.61 3.69
C THR A 158 -10.39 -10.02 3.66
N GLU A 159 -11.26 -10.46 4.56
CA GLU A 159 -12.63 -9.94 4.70
C GLU A 159 -12.63 -8.46 5.09
N GLN A 160 -11.79 -8.07 6.05
CA GLN A 160 -11.66 -6.68 6.48
C GLN A 160 -11.16 -5.78 5.35
N GLU A 161 -10.15 -6.21 4.60
CA GLU A 161 -9.63 -5.45 3.45
C GLU A 161 -10.69 -5.28 2.36
N GLN A 162 -11.45 -6.33 2.04
CA GLN A 162 -12.54 -6.25 1.05
C GLN A 162 -13.67 -5.35 1.52
N TYR A 163 -14.03 -5.40 2.80
CA TYR A 163 -15.01 -4.48 3.38
C TYR A 163 -14.58 -3.02 3.21
N LEU A 164 -13.34 -2.70 3.58
CA LEU A 164 -12.79 -1.35 3.45
C LEU A 164 -12.69 -0.90 1.99
N PHE A 165 -12.31 -1.81 1.08
CA PHE A 165 -12.30 -1.49 -0.35
C PHE A 165 -13.70 -1.15 -0.88
N ASN A 166 -14.71 -1.93 -0.48
CA ASN A 166 -16.09 -1.67 -0.88
C ASN A 166 -16.58 -0.32 -0.34
N ASP A 167 -16.18 0.07 0.87
CA ASP A 167 -16.48 1.39 1.43
C ASP A 167 -15.89 2.53 0.58
N VAL A 168 -14.63 2.38 0.12
CA VAL A 168 -14.02 3.32 -0.84
C VAL A 168 -14.81 3.40 -2.15
N VAL A 169 -15.24 2.26 -2.70
CA VAL A 169 -16.04 2.22 -3.94
C VAL A 169 -17.40 2.89 -3.76
N GLN A 170 -18.06 2.68 -2.62
CA GLN A 170 -19.40 3.22 -2.34
C GLN A 170 -19.38 4.72 -2.10
N THR A 171 -18.30 5.25 -1.53
CA THR A 171 -18.14 6.68 -1.24
C THR A 171 -17.58 7.47 -2.43
N ALA A 172 -16.99 6.79 -3.43
CA ALA A 172 -16.49 7.43 -4.64
C ALA A 172 -17.63 7.84 -5.60
N ALA A 173 -17.46 8.99 -6.28
CA ALA A 173 -18.42 9.50 -7.26
C ALA A 173 -17.76 9.87 -8.60
N GLY A 174 -18.55 9.86 -9.69
CA GLY A 174 -18.13 10.34 -11.01
C GLY A 174 -16.81 9.72 -11.50
N GLU A 175 -15.88 10.57 -11.92
CA GLU A 175 -14.57 10.14 -12.43
C GLU A 175 -13.66 9.52 -11.35
N ILE A 176 -13.86 9.85 -10.07
CA ILE A 176 -13.13 9.24 -8.96
C ILE A 176 -13.51 7.76 -8.86
N ARG A 177 -14.81 7.46 -8.94
CA ARG A 177 -15.31 6.07 -8.93
C ARG A 177 -14.78 5.28 -10.11
N GLN A 178 -14.79 5.87 -11.31
CA GLN A 178 -14.22 5.22 -12.51
C GLN A 178 -12.73 4.90 -12.30
N ALA A 179 -11.97 5.79 -11.66
CA ALA A 179 -10.56 5.54 -11.35
C ALA A 179 -10.38 4.39 -10.35
N VAL A 180 -11.22 4.29 -9.31
CA VAL A 180 -11.19 3.17 -8.35
C VAL A 180 -11.58 1.84 -9.01
N GLU A 181 -12.61 1.83 -9.86
CA GLU A 181 -13.12 0.58 -10.45
C GLU A 181 -12.24 0.07 -11.63
N THR A 182 -11.39 0.93 -12.21
CA THR A 182 -10.50 0.54 -13.30
C THR A 182 -9.45 -0.45 -12.80
N VAL A 183 -9.41 -1.65 -13.39
CA VAL A 183 -8.38 -2.65 -13.05
C VAL A 183 -7.04 -2.21 -13.64
N PRO A 184 -6.02 -1.92 -12.82
CA PRO A 184 -4.70 -1.54 -13.30
C PRO A 184 -4.04 -2.72 -14.03
N GLN A 185 -3.33 -2.40 -15.12
CA GLN A 185 -2.40 -3.33 -15.75
C GLN A 185 -1.18 -3.47 -14.83
N ILE A 186 -1.19 -4.43 -13.91
CA ILE A 186 -0.01 -4.76 -13.13
C ILE A 186 0.79 -5.76 -13.93
N GLY A 187 2.06 -5.43 -14.22
CA GLY A 187 2.99 -6.39 -14.81
C GLY A 187 2.92 -7.69 -14.00
N GLY A 188 2.67 -8.80 -14.68
CA GLY A 188 2.48 -10.10 -14.02
C GLY A 188 3.65 -10.45 -13.11
N PRO A 189 3.49 -11.45 -12.21
CA PRO A 189 4.57 -11.88 -11.35
C PRO A 189 5.82 -12.15 -12.21
N PRO A 190 7.01 -11.72 -11.75
CA PRO A 190 8.25 -12.04 -12.45
C PRO A 190 8.30 -13.55 -12.67
N LYS A 191 8.53 -13.94 -13.93
CA LYS A 191 8.68 -15.34 -14.35
C LYS A 191 9.85 -16.01 -13.63
#